data_AF-A0A2U2DYM4-F1
#
_entry.id   AF-A0A2U2DYM4-F1
#
_cell.length_a   1.000
_cell.length_b   1.000
_cell.length_c   1.000
_cell.angle_alpha   90.00
_cell.angle_beta   90.00
_cell.angle_gamma   90.00
#
_symmetry.space_group_name_H-M   'P 1'
#
loop_
_entity.id
_entity.type
_entity.pdbx_description
1 polymer ?
#
loop_
_entity_poly.entity_id
_entity_poly.type
_entity_poly.pdbx_seq_one_letter_code
_entity_poly.pdbx_strand_id
1 'polypeptide(L)'
;MTPHHILVLEDSLIIAMEAEDIFRGLGASEIYVASNLREAKELIDVHPIDFALLDVNLGSTMSFDFARALREKGVPFGFSSGYPDNTDFPDDLKSVSLLRKPFGEETILQHLADVFGKHG
;
A
#
# COMPACT_ATOMS: atom_id res chain seq x y z
N MET A 1 5.23 -13.57 7.05
CA MET A 1 5.09 -12.81 8.31
C MET A 1 4.15 -11.65 8.01
N THR A 2 3.18 -11.37 8.87
CA THR A 2 2.26 -10.24 8.68
C THR A 2 2.91 -8.98 9.24
N PRO A 3 2.97 -7.86 8.50
CA PRO A 3 3.51 -6.60 9.01
C PRO A 3 2.66 -6.06 10.18
N HIS A 4 3.32 -5.42 11.16
CA HIS A 4 2.64 -4.94 12.37
C HIS A 4 2.20 -3.48 12.25
N HIS A 5 3.00 -2.63 11.60
CA HIS A 5 2.71 -1.23 11.36
C HIS A 5 2.51 -0.98 9.87
N ILE A 6 1.28 -0.67 9.49
CA ILE A 6 0.88 -0.56 8.09
C ILE A 6 0.44 0.87 7.78
N LEU A 7 0.92 1.42 6.68
CA LEU A 7 0.40 2.65 6.11
C LEU A 7 -0.56 2.32 4.95
N VAL A 8 -1.78 2.84 4.98
CA VAL A 8 -2.74 2.77 3.88
C VAL A 8 -2.90 4.18 3.30
N LEU A 9 -2.47 4.38 2.06
CA LEU A 9 -2.65 5.63 1.33
C LEU A 9 -3.80 5.48 0.34
N GLU A 10 -4.95 6.06 0.65
CA GLU A 10 -6.20 5.90 -0.10
C GLU A 10 -7.09 7.14 0.10
N ASP A 11 -7.54 7.76 -0.99
CA ASP A 11 -8.41 8.95 -0.92
C ASP A 11 -9.87 8.60 -0.62
N SER A 12 -10.30 7.38 -0.95
CA SER A 12 -11.63 6.85 -0.61
C SER A 12 -11.69 6.27 0.80
N LEU A 13 -12.40 6.96 1.70
CA LEU A 13 -12.57 6.53 3.09
C LEU A 13 -13.11 5.10 3.23
N ILE A 14 -14.08 4.70 2.40
CA ILE A 14 -14.69 3.36 2.48
C ILE A 14 -13.64 2.28 2.20
N ILE A 15 -12.82 2.48 1.17
CA ILE A 15 -11.79 1.52 0.77
C ILE A 15 -10.66 1.47 1.81
N ALA A 16 -10.30 2.63 2.38
CA ALA A 16 -9.31 2.71 3.44
C ALA A 16 -9.76 1.95 4.69
N MET A 17 -11.03 2.10 5.08
CA MET A 17 -11.64 1.37 6.20
C MET A 17 -11.69 -0.15 5.94
N GLU A 18 -12.04 -0.57 4.73
CA GLU A 18 -12.03 -1.99 4.35
C GLU A 18 -10.62 -2.58 4.45
N ALA A 19 -9.61 -1.88 3.92
CA ALA A 19 -8.21 -2.31 4.03
C ALA A 19 -7.77 -2.39 5.50
N GLU A 20 -8.11 -1.38 6.30
CA GLU A 20 -7.82 -1.36 7.72
C GLU A 20 -8.43 -2.57 8.44
N ASP A 21 -9.72 -2.83 8.28
CA ASP A 21 -10.41 -3.96 8.94
C ASP A 21 -9.77 -5.30 8.59
N ILE A 22 -9.44 -5.50 7.31
CA ILE A 22 -8.75 -6.70 6.84
C ILE A 22 -7.36 -6.82 7.49
N PHE A 23 -6.55 -5.76 7.47
CA PHE A 23 -5.21 -5.81 8.08
C PHE A 23 -5.27 -6.07 9.59
N ARG A 24 -6.24 -5.48 10.31
CA ARG A 24 -6.48 -5.78 11.74
C ARG A 24 -6.84 -7.25 11.93
N GLY A 25 -7.73 -7.79 11.11
CA GLY A 25 -8.11 -9.21 11.11
C GLY A 25 -6.92 -10.15 10.90
N LEU A 26 -5.94 -9.74 10.11
CA LEU A 26 -4.70 -10.47 9.85
C LEU A 26 -3.63 -10.33 10.95
N GLY A 27 -3.86 -9.49 11.95
CA GLY A 27 -2.98 -9.32 13.11
C GLY A 27 -2.06 -8.09 13.05
N ALA A 28 -2.28 -7.16 12.12
CA ALA A 28 -1.61 -5.86 12.17
C ALA A 28 -2.01 -5.12 13.46
N SER A 29 -1.03 -4.52 14.13
CA SER A 29 -1.22 -3.89 15.43
C SER A 29 -1.57 -2.42 15.30
N GLU A 30 -0.89 -1.72 14.39
CA GLU A 30 -1.08 -0.30 14.13
C GLU A 30 -1.30 -0.08 12.64
N ILE A 31 -2.36 0.63 12.29
CA ILE A 31 -2.69 0.97 10.90
C ILE A 31 -2.88 2.47 10.83
N TYR A 32 -2.09 3.09 9.99
CA TYR A 32 -2.13 4.52 9.72
C TYR A 32 -2.80 4.73 8.36
N VAL A 33 -3.87 5.51 8.33
CA VAL A 33 -4.57 5.84 7.09
C VAL A 33 -4.20 7.26 6.68
N ALA A 34 -3.84 7.42 5.42
CA ALA A 34 -3.57 8.70 4.79
C ALA A 34 -4.46 8.88 3.57
N SER A 35 -5.09 10.05 3.47
CA SER A 35 -5.95 10.41 2.33
C SER A 35 -5.18 11.02 1.16
N ASN A 36 -3.93 11.42 1.38
CA ASN A 36 -3.13 12.15 0.41
C ASN A 36 -1.62 12.00 0.69
N LEU A 37 -0.80 12.39 -0.29
CA LEU A 37 0.65 12.24 -0.24
C LEU A 37 1.33 13.07 0.87
N ARG A 38 0.73 14.18 1.30
CA ARG A 38 1.31 15.01 2.38
C ARG A 38 1.22 14.27 3.70
N GLU A 39 0.02 13.81 4.04
CA GLU A 39 -0.25 13.05 5.25
C GLU A 39 0.58 11.75 5.30
N ALA A 40 0.65 11.02 4.17
CA ALA A 40 1.45 9.80 4.08
C ALA A 40 2.96 10.05 4.33
N LYS A 41 3.49 11.18 3.86
CA LYS A 41 4.88 11.60 4.10
C LYS A 41 5.14 11.95 5.57
N GLU A 42 4.19 12.64 6.21
CA GLU A 42 4.29 12.96 7.63
C GLU A 42 4.28 11.67 8.47
N LEU A 43 3.39 10.73 8.17
CA LEU A 43 3.26 9.46 8.89
C LEU A 43 4.51 8.57 8.80
N ILE A 44 5.13 8.46 7.61
CA ILE A 44 6.35 7.65 7.47
C ILE A 44 7.59 8.27 8.13
N ASP A 45 7.58 9.58 8.37
CA ASP A 45 8.69 10.24 9.06
C ASP A 45 8.59 10.11 10.60
N VAL A 46 7.38 9.86 11.13
CA VAL A 46 7.13 9.80 12.59
C VAL A 46 6.84 8.39 13.12
N HIS A 47 6.43 7.45 12.26
CA HIS A 47 6.08 6.09 12.65
C HIS A 47 6.97 5.03 11.96
N PRO A 48 7.28 3.91 12.65
CA PRO A 48 8.03 2.81 12.06
C PRO A 48 7.11 1.97 11.15
N ILE A 49 7.00 2.33 9.87
CA ILE A 49 6.15 1.62 8.91
C ILE A 49 6.86 0.37 8.37
N ASP A 50 6.25 -0.81 8.57
CA ASP A 50 6.76 -2.11 8.11
C ASP A 50 6.27 -2.46 6.69
N PHE A 51 5.12 -1.91 6.30
CA PHE A 51 4.52 -2.10 4.99
C PHE A 51 3.61 -0.92 4.62
N ALA A 52 3.57 -0.55 3.33
CA ALA A 52 2.62 0.43 2.83
C ALA A 52 1.76 -0.13 1.68
N LEU A 53 0.44 0.05 1.77
CA LEU A 53 -0.50 -0.15 0.66
C LEU A 53 -0.84 1.21 0.04
N LEU A 54 -0.54 1.38 -1.24
CA LEU A 54 -0.70 2.66 -1.93
C LEU A 54 -1.78 2.56 -3.01
N ASP A 55 -2.86 3.32 -2.89
CA ASP A 55 -3.71 3.54 -4.03
C ASP A 55 -2.93 4.28 -5.13
N VAL A 56 -3.09 3.82 -6.37
CA VAL A 56 -2.38 4.37 -7.51
C VAL A 56 -2.88 5.76 -7.86
N ASN A 57 -4.19 6.00 -7.74
CA ASN A 57 -4.87 7.19 -8.23
C ASN A 57 -5.65 7.91 -7.11
N LEU A 58 -4.99 8.85 -6.45
CA LEU A 58 -5.56 9.68 -5.37
C LEU A 58 -6.36 10.86 -5.94
N GLY A 59 -7.19 10.58 -6.97
CA GLY A 59 -8.01 11.52 -7.71
C GLY A 59 -7.24 12.48 -8.63
N SER A 60 -6.44 13.37 -8.06
CA SER A 60 -5.71 14.42 -8.81
C SER A 60 -4.20 14.17 -8.95
N THR A 61 -3.68 13.17 -8.25
CA THR A 61 -2.25 12.85 -8.21
C THR A 61 -2.03 11.36 -8.17
N MET A 62 -0.91 10.93 -8.76
CA MET A 62 -0.47 9.53 -8.74
C MET A 62 0.48 9.29 -7.56
N SER A 63 0.41 8.13 -6.91
CA SER A 63 1.28 7.80 -5.77
C SER A 63 2.70 7.35 -6.14
N PHE A 64 3.06 7.35 -7.43
CA PHE A 64 4.34 6.84 -7.92
C PHE A 64 5.57 7.51 -7.30
N ASP A 65 5.54 8.84 -7.09
CA ASP A 65 6.68 9.52 -6.46
C ASP A 65 6.83 9.16 -4.98
N PHE A 66 5.72 8.85 -4.31
CA PHE A 66 5.77 8.37 -2.93
C PHE A 66 6.25 6.92 -2.85
N ALA A 67 5.87 6.08 -3.81
CA ALA A 67 6.42 4.73 -3.95
C ALA A 67 7.95 4.72 -4.14
N ARG A 68 8.50 5.68 -4.89
CA ARG A 68 9.96 5.85 -5.01
C ARG A 68 10.59 6.26 -3.69
N ALA A 69 9.98 7.19 -2.95
CA ALA A 69 10.46 7.59 -1.63
C ALA A 69 10.44 6.43 -0.62
N LEU A 70 9.42 5.56 -0.66
CA LEU A 70 9.35 4.34 0.13
C LEU A 70 10.49 3.38 -0.19
N ARG A 71 10.78 3.18 -1.49
CA ARG A 71 11.90 2.35 -1.94
C ARG A 71 13.24 2.88 -1.45
N GLU A 72 13.46 4.19 -1.54
CA GLU A 72 14.68 4.83 -1.03
C GLU A 72 14.84 4.67 0.48
N LYS A 73 13.73 4.69 1.23
CA LYS A 73 13.70 4.42 2.68
C LYS A 73 13.76 2.93 3.04
N GLY A 74 13.73 2.03 2.06
CA GLY A 74 13.74 0.58 2.28
C GLY A 74 12.45 0.02 2.88
N VAL A 75 11.33 0.76 2.78
CA VAL A 75 10.03 0.30 3.28
C VAL A 75 9.35 -0.54 2.19
N PRO A 76 8.98 -1.80 2.47
CA PRO A 76 8.21 -2.63 1.54
C PRO A 76 6.83 -2.02 1.25
N PHE A 77 6.40 -2.08 -0.01
CA PHE A 77 5.09 -1.55 -0.39
C PHE A 77 4.46 -2.32 -1.54
N GLY A 78 3.15 -2.15 -1.68
CA GLY A 78 2.38 -2.64 -2.81
C GLY A 78 1.35 -1.62 -3.26
N PHE A 79 0.91 -1.73 -4.50
CA PHE A 79 -0.11 -0.85 -5.07
C PHE A 79 -1.50 -1.46 -4.92
N SER A 80 -2.50 -0.60 -4.81
CA SER A 80 -3.92 -0.90 -4.93
C SER A 80 -4.50 -0.10 -6.09
N SER A 81 -5.33 -0.70 -6.93
CA SER A 81 -5.94 0.02 -8.07
C SER A 81 -7.30 -0.56 -8.44
N GLY A 82 -8.22 0.31 -8.86
CA GLY A 82 -9.47 -0.09 -9.51
C GLY A 82 -9.31 -0.42 -10.99
N TYR A 83 -8.14 -0.15 -11.59
CA TYR A 83 -7.86 -0.45 -12.99
C TYR A 83 -7.36 -1.89 -13.18
N PRO A 84 -7.64 -2.50 -14.35
CA PRO A 84 -7.34 -3.91 -14.57
C PRO A 84 -5.85 -4.20 -14.74
N ASP A 85 -5.00 -3.24 -15.08
CA ASP A 85 -3.58 -3.49 -15.33
C ASP A 85 -2.67 -2.32 -14.93
N ASN A 86 -1.37 -2.62 -14.96
CA ASN A 86 -0.27 -1.70 -14.64
C ASN A 86 0.46 -1.24 -15.92
N THR A 87 -0.18 -1.27 -17.09
CA THR A 87 0.47 -0.94 -18.37
C THR A 87 1.03 0.48 -18.36
N ASP A 88 0.33 1.39 -17.69
CA ASP A 88 0.69 2.81 -17.56
C ASP A 88 1.66 3.09 -16.40
N PHE A 89 2.13 2.06 -15.69
CA PHE A 89 3.08 2.29 -14.61
C PHE A 89 4.44 2.66 -15.19
N PRO A 90 5.20 3.53 -14.51
CA PRO A 90 6.60 3.74 -14.81
C PRO A 90 7.39 2.42 -14.78
N ASP A 91 8.37 2.26 -15.67
CA ASP A 91 9.14 1.01 -15.80
C ASP A 91 9.82 0.58 -14.49
N ASP A 92 10.23 1.54 -13.65
CA ASP A 92 10.82 1.28 -12.34
C ASP A 92 9.82 0.71 -11.32
N LEU A 93 8.52 0.86 -11.55
CA LEU A 93 7.45 0.43 -10.66
C LEU A 93 6.59 -0.71 -11.23
N LYS A 94 6.78 -1.10 -12.50
CA LYS A 94 6.05 -2.22 -13.14
C LYS A 94 6.22 -3.57 -12.44
N SER A 95 7.32 -3.76 -11.71
CA SER A 95 7.62 -5.01 -10.99
C SER A 95 6.98 -5.08 -9.59
N VAL A 96 6.45 -3.97 -9.09
CA VAL A 96 5.78 -3.89 -7.79
C VAL A 96 4.45 -4.63 -7.85
N SER A 97 4.11 -5.33 -6.77
CA SER A 97 2.84 -6.05 -6.68
C SER A 97 1.65 -5.08 -6.78
N LEU A 98 0.61 -5.48 -7.53
CA LEU A 98 -0.62 -4.71 -7.70
C LEU A 98 -1.81 -5.52 -7.18
N LEU A 99 -2.46 -5.02 -6.14
CA LEU A 99 -3.73 -5.49 -5.62
C LEU A 99 -4.86 -4.81 -6.39
N ARG A 100 -5.80 -5.61 -6.90
CA ARG A 100 -6.95 -5.10 -7.65
C ARG A 100 -8.14 -4.90 -6.71
N LYS A 101 -8.84 -3.78 -6.88
CA LYS A 101 -10.11 -3.50 -6.20
C LYS A 101 -11.27 -4.17 -6.96
N PRO A 102 -12.30 -4.69 -6.26
CA PRO A 102 -12.38 -4.84 -4.81
C PRO A 102 -11.45 -5.95 -4.30
N PHE A 103 -10.88 -5.76 -3.12
CA PHE A 103 -10.01 -6.73 -2.47
C PHE A 103 -10.64 -7.22 -1.16
N GLY A 104 -10.34 -8.45 -0.79
CA GLY A 104 -10.69 -9.06 0.49
C GLY A 104 -9.46 -9.65 1.19
N GLU A 105 -9.71 -10.30 2.32
CA GLU A 105 -8.66 -10.91 3.16
C GLU A 105 -7.71 -11.82 2.39
N GLU A 106 -8.25 -12.76 1.61
CA GLU A 106 -7.44 -13.71 0.82
C GLU A 106 -6.54 -13.01 -0.20
N THR A 107 -7.07 -11.99 -0.90
CA THR A 107 -6.28 -11.25 -1.89
C THR A 107 -5.20 -10.39 -1.24
N ILE A 108 -5.46 -9.83 -0.06
CA ILE A 108 -4.45 -9.09 0.71
C ILE A 108 -3.37 -10.05 1.21
N LEU A 109 -3.74 -11.23 1.71
CA LEU A 109 -2.79 -12.26 2.13
C LEU A 109 -1.86 -12.68 0.99
N GLN A 110 -2.42 -12.98 -0.18
CA GLN A 110 -1.62 -13.32 -1.36
C GLN A 110 -0.71 -12.15 -1.77
N HIS A 111 -1.23 -10.92 -1.73
CA HIS A 111 -0.46 -9.73 -2.05
C HIS A 111 0.72 -9.51 -1.09
N LEU A 112 0.51 -9.68 0.22
CA LEU A 112 1.59 -9.65 1.21
C LEU A 112 2.60 -10.78 0.95
N ALA A 113 2.14 -11.99 0.62
CA ALA A 113 3.02 -13.08 0.27
C ALA A 113 3.88 -12.77 -0.97
N ASP A 114 3.34 -12.08 -1.98
CA ASP A 114 4.09 -11.67 -3.16
C ASP A 114 5.12 -10.59 -2.86
N VAL A 115 4.81 -9.65 -1.97
CA VAL A 115 5.73 -8.57 -1.57
C VAL A 115 6.89 -9.12 -0.72
N PHE A 116 6.57 -9.92 0.30
CA PHE A 116 7.55 -10.45 1.24
C PHE A 116 8.25 -11.74 0.73
N GLY A 117 7.61 -12.51 -0.15
CA GLY A 117 8.17 -13.73 -0.74
C GLY A 117 9.20 -13.47 -1.84
N LYS A 118 9.20 -12.27 -2.45
CA LYS A 118 10.23 -11.84 -3.41
C LYS A 118 11.56 -11.41 -2.76
N HIS A 119 11.65 -11.42 -1.43
CA HIS A 119 12.85 -11.04 -0.67
C HIS A 119 13.58 -12.25 -0.04
N GLY A 120 13.30 -13.48 -0.50
CA GLY A 120 13.97 -14.73 -0.09
C GLY A 120 15.00 -15.23 -1.10
#